data_AF-A0A1B6EB17-F1
#
_entry.id   AF-A0A1B6EB17-F1
#
_cell.length_a   1.000
_cell.length_b   1.000
_cell.length_c   1.000
_cell.angle_alpha   90.00
_cell.angle_beta   90.00
_cell.angle_gamma   90.00
#
_symmetry.space_group_name_H-M   'P 1'
#
loop_
_entity.id
_entity.type
_entity.pdbx_description
1 polymer ?
#
loop_
_entity_poly.entity_id
_entity_poly.type
_entity_poly.pdbx_seq_one_letter_code
_entity_poly.pdbx_strand_id
1 'polypeptide(L)'
;MFYYCKMLKDFLRWCFLLTTIEFVLASNPCNQRVYSSGIVCVCNATYTDTIEEVGSLLSGQYVSYLSTKDGLRMRKTSGEFTSSKSTMDSGNTKFTFNPSMTFQKMIGFGGAITDSAAISILSLSESAQNNLLSSYFSKSGSKYNILRVPIAGTDFSTHPYTYDDKGEDHSGLTNFNLRLED
;
A
#
# COMPACT_ATOMS: atom_id res chain seq x y z
N MET A 1 -64.70 -7.20 6.35
CA MET A 1 -63.85 -7.66 5.23
C MET A 1 -64.11 -6.72 4.05
N PHE A 2 -63.61 -5.49 4.06
CA PHE A 2 -62.50 -5.05 3.18
C PHE A 2 -61.73 -3.82 3.76
N TYR A 3 -61.90 -3.52 5.05
CA TYR A 3 -61.11 -2.50 5.76
C TYR A 3 -59.68 -2.95 6.14
N TYR A 4 -59.28 -4.17 5.75
CA TYR A 4 -57.98 -4.77 6.08
C TYR A 4 -56.92 -4.61 4.98
N CYS A 5 -57.23 -3.92 3.87
CA CYS A 5 -56.35 -3.82 2.70
C CYS A 5 -55.62 -2.47 2.57
N LYS A 6 -55.92 -1.49 3.43
CA LYS A 6 -55.29 -0.15 3.38
C LYS A 6 -54.31 0.13 4.52
N MET A 7 -54.29 -0.72 5.55
CA MET A 7 -53.38 -0.63 6.70
C MET A 7 -52.10 -1.47 6.54
N LEU A 8 -51.86 -2.04 5.36
CA LEU A 8 -50.66 -2.83 5.05
C LEU A 8 -49.67 -2.09 4.12
N LYS A 9 -50.09 -0.96 3.52
CA LYS A 9 -49.25 -0.18 2.59
C LYS A 9 -48.44 0.92 3.25
N ASP A 10 -48.86 1.41 4.42
CA ASP A 10 -48.15 2.47 5.13
C ASP A 10 -47.13 1.94 6.15
N PHE A 11 -47.14 0.64 6.46
CA PHE A 11 -46.14 -0.01 7.33
C PHE A 11 -44.87 -0.46 6.59
N LEU A 12 -44.95 -0.60 5.25
CA LEU A 12 -43.84 -1.03 4.40
C LEU A 12 -42.92 0.13 3.95
N ARG A 13 -43.26 1.37 4.32
CA ARG A 13 -42.48 2.57 3.95
C ARG A 13 -41.59 3.10 5.08
N TRP A 14 -41.55 2.41 6.22
CA TRP A 14 -40.89 2.87 7.44
C TRP A 14 -40.03 1.80 8.11
N CYS A 15 -39.35 0.95 7.31
CA CYS A 15 -38.35 -0.01 7.80
C CYS A 15 -37.20 -0.23 6.80
N PHE A 16 -36.88 0.76 5.97
CA PHE A 16 -35.63 0.79 5.20
C PHE A 16 -34.84 2.05 5.58
N LEU A 17 -34.56 2.21 6.88
CA LEU A 17 -33.30 2.82 7.27
C LEU A 17 -32.23 1.76 7.01
N LEU A 18 -31.79 1.68 5.75
CA LEU A 18 -30.48 1.13 5.43
C LEU A 18 -29.48 2.07 6.09
N THR A 19 -29.20 1.82 7.37
CA THR A 19 -27.94 2.22 7.94
C THR A 19 -26.90 1.48 7.12
N THR A 20 -26.30 2.18 6.17
CA THR A 20 -25.00 1.78 5.64
C THR A 20 -24.09 1.76 6.85
N ILE A 21 -23.91 0.57 7.43
CA ILE A 21 -22.81 0.33 8.35
C ILE A 21 -21.59 0.48 7.45
N GLU A 22 -21.04 1.70 7.42
CA GLU A 22 -19.67 1.90 7.01
C GLU A 22 -18.86 1.06 7.99
N PHE A 23 -18.45 -0.13 7.55
CA PHE A 23 -17.41 -0.86 8.23
C PHE A 23 -16.20 0.05 8.24
N VAL A 24 -15.97 0.72 9.38
CA VAL A 24 -14.68 1.31 9.68
C VAL A 24 -13.73 0.12 9.73
N LEU A 25 -13.00 -0.11 8.64
CA LEU A 25 -11.92 -1.10 8.61
C LEU A 25 -10.85 -0.58 9.57
N ALA A 26 -10.94 -1.01 10.83
CA ALA A 26 -9.88 -0.82 11.80
C ALA A 26 -8.60 -1.42 11.22
N SER A 27 -7.54 -0.62 11.13
CA SER A 27 -6.26 -1.09 10.62
C SER A 27 -5.69 -2.18 11.53
N ASN A 28 -5.18 -3.25 10.94
CA ASN A 28 -4.39 -4.24 11.68
C ASN A 28 -3.05 -3.62 12.10
N PRO A 29 -2.71 -3.61 13.40
CA PRO A 29 -1.45 -3.05 13.88
C PRO A 29 -0.26 -3.94 13.49
N CYS A 30 0.95 -3.39 13.55
CA CYS A 30 2.17 -4.18 13.38
C CYS A 30 2.33 -5.22 14.50
N ASN A 31 2.40 -6.51 14.15
CA ASN A 31 2.80 -7.58 15.07
C ASN A 31 4.33 -7.59 15.23
N GLN A 32 4.84 -6.86 16.22
CA GLN A 32 6.26 -6.56 16.32
C GLN A 32 7.12 -7.74 16.77
N ARG A 33 8.27 -7.88 16.12
CA ARG A 33 9.37 -8.71 16.61
C ARG A 33 10.66 -7.91 16.63
N VAL A 34 11.32 -7.93 17.79
CA VAL A 34 12.57 -7.20 18.04
C VAL A 34 13.76 -8.09 17.69
N TYR A 35 14.71 -7.51 16.97
CA TYR A 35 16.02 -8.07 16.64
C TYR A 35 17.11 -7.08 17.08
N SER A 36 18.36 -7.53 17.11
CA SER A 36 19.51 -6.65 17.40
C SER A 36 19.65 -5.50 16.40
N SER A 37 19.16 -5.68 15.16
CA SER A 37 19.19 -4.68 14.10
C SER A 37 17.98 -3.75 14.06
N GLY A 38 16.92 -4.02 14.83
CA GLY A 38 15.69 -3.22 14.84
C GLY A 38 14.42 -4.05 15.01
N ILE A 39 13.28 -3.47 14.62
CA ILE A 39 11.96 -4.07 14.81
C ILE A 39 11.30 -4.31 13.44
N VAL A 40 10.77 -5.51 13.24
CA VAL A 40 9.99 -5.88 12.05
C VAL A 40 8.52 -6.16 12.40
N CYS A 41 7.64 -6.07 11.41
CA CYS A 41 6.25 -6.50 11.51
C CYS A 41 6.10 -7.91 10.96
N VAL A 42 5.70 -8.86 11.79
CA VAL A 42 5.58 -10.27 11.43
C VAL A 42 4.25 -10.52 10.74
N CYS A 43 4.32 -10.88 9.47
CA CYS A 43 3.18 -11.33 8.67
C CYS A 43 3.23 -12.85 8.45
N ASN A 44 2.07 -13.46 8.24
CA ASN A 44 1.93 -14.87 7.89
C ASN A 44 0.67 -15.09 7.03
N ALA A 45 0.26 -16.35 6.84
CA ALA A 45 -0.90 -16.71 6.03
C ALA A 45 -2.24 -16.15 6.55
N THR A 46 -2.36 -15.87 7.85
CA THR A 46 -3.60 -15.44 8.49
C THR A 46 -3.55 -14.00 9.03
N TYR A 47 -2.39 -13.34 8.95
CA TYR A 47 -2.19 -12.02 9.52
C TYR A 47 -1.22 -11.16 8.72
N THR A 48 -1.62 -9.91 8.49
CA THR A 48 -0.76 -8.84 7.99
C THR A 48 -1.24 -7.50 8.55
N ASP A 49 -0.29 -6.61 8.87
CA ASP A 49 -0.60 -5.24 9.25
C ASP A 49 -1.04 -4.42 8.04
N THR A 50 -1.84 -3.39 8.30
CA THR A 50 -2.44 -2.55 7.27
C THR A 50 -2.31 -1.07 7.64
N ILE A 51 -2.26 -0.21 6.63
CA ILE A 51 -2.22 1.24 6.80
C ILE A 51 -3.65 1.79 6.71
N GLU A 52 -4.06 2.54 7.72
CA GLU A 52 -5.35 3.23 7.72
C GLU A 52 -5.38 4.31 6.64
N GLU A 53 -6.42 4.35 5.81
CA GLU A 53 -6.55 5.38 4.77
C GLU A 53 -6.76 6.77 5.38
N VAL A 54 -6.35 7.83 4.66
CA VAL A 54 -6.51 9.22 5.11
C VAL A 54 -7.99 9.55 5.39
N GLY A 55 -8.90 9.04 4.55
CA GLY A 55 -10.32 9.41 4.56
C GLY A 55 -10.56 10.80 3.96
N SER A 56 -11.73 11.36 4.20
CA SER A 56 -12.07 12.72 3.78
C SER A 56 -11.59 13.74 4.82
N LEU A 57 -11.02 14.85 4.37
CA LEU A 57 -10.57 15.95 5.23
C LEU A 57 -11.36 17.22 4.95
N LEU A 58 -11.78 17.90 6.01
CA LEU A 58 -12.34 19.24 5.91
C LEU A 58 -11.23 20.28 5.80
N SER A 59 -11.57 21.47 5.29
CA SER A 59 -10.64 22.59 5.22
C SER A 59 -10.07 22.92 6.60
N GLY A 60 -8.76 23.04 6.70
CA GLY A 60 -8.06 23.29 7.96
C GLY A 60 -7.64 22.03 8.71
N GLN A 61 -7.93 20.82 8.20
CA GLN A 61 -7.52 19.56 8.84
C GLN A 61 -6.29 18.95 8.16
N TYR A 62 -5.54 18.15 8.92
CA TYR A 62 -4.43 17.36 8.40
C TYR A 62 -4.39 15.96 9.02
N VAL A 63 -3.75 15.03 8.32
CA VAL A 63 -3.36 13.71 8.82
C VAL A 63 -1.84 13.60 8.79
N SER A 64 -1.27 13.01 9.82
CA SER A 64 0.13 12.63 9.87
C SER A 64 0.28 11.15 10.14
N TYR A 65 1.23 10.52 9.45
CA TYR A 65 1.65 9.15 9.72
C TYR A 65 3.04 9.18 10.34
N LEU A 66 3.22 8.50 11.47
CA LEU A 66 4.48 8.48 12.21
C LEU A 66 5.03 7.05 12.30
N SER A 67 6.29 6.90 11.90
CA SER A 67 7.11 5.72 12.16
C SER A 67 8.32 6.10 13.01
N THR A 68 8.69 5.29 14.00
CA THR A 68 9.83 5.56 14.88
C THR A 68 10.74 4.33 15.02
N LYS A 69 11.99 4.58 15.40
CA LYS A 69 12.94 3.52 15.76
C LYS A 69 12.40 2.63 16.88
N ASP A 70 11.71 3.23 17.85
CA ASP A 70 11.15 2.56 19.03
C ASP A 70 9.85 1.80 18.77
N GLY A 71 9.35 1.77 17.52
CA GLY A 71 8.31 0.82 17.13
C GLY A 71 7.02 1.43 16.60
N LEU A 72 6.86 2.76 16.47
CA LEU A 72 5.70 3.25 15.72
C LEU A 72 5.83 2.85 14.24
N ARG A 73 4.73 2.43 13.63
CA ARG A 73 4.67 1.97 12.24
C ARG A 73 3.46 2.58 11.58
N MET A 74 3.69 3.61 10.76
CA MET A 74 2.66 4.36 10.04
C MET A 74 1.46 4.71 10.93
N ARG A 75 1.73 5.11 12.19
CA ARG A 75 0.66 5.44 13.13
C ARG A 75 -0.01 6.72 12.67
N LYS A 76 -1.29 6.61 12.30
CA LYS A 76 -2.11 7.75 11.87
C LYS A 76 -2.51 8.60 13.07
N THR A 77 -2.41 9.91 12.92
CA THR A 77 -3.01 10.91 13.81
C THR A 77 -3.60 12.02 12.97
N SER A 78 -4.65 12.68 13.47
CA SER A 78 -5.27 13.83 12.81
C SER A 78 -5.12 15.07 13.69
N GLY A 79 -5.13 16.24 13.05
CA GLY A 79 -5.14 17.52 13.74
C GLY A 79 -5.70 18.63 12.87
N GLU A 80 -5.73 19.84 13.43
CA GLU A 80 -6.28 21.02 12.77
C GLU A 80 -5.25 22.14 12.77
N PHE A 81 -5.18 22.88 11.66
CA PHE A 81 -4.38 24.08 11.55
C PHE A 81 -5.04 25.19 12.38
N THR A 82 -4.26 25.84 13.22
CA THR A 82 -4.71 27.03 13.94
C THR A 82 -4.32 28.28 13.15
N SER A 83 -5.24 29.24 13.06
CA SER A 83 -5.02 30.54 12.38
C SER A 83 -4.08 31.49 13.14
N SER A 84 -3.41 31.00 14.19
CA SER A 84 -2.52 31.82 15.01
C SER A 84 -1.25 32.15 14.21
N LYS A 85 -1.00 33.44 13.97
CA LYS A 85 0.35 33.91 13.69
C LYS A 85 1.18 33.62 14.94
N SER A 86 1.90 32.50 14.95
CA SER A 86 2.89 32.27 16.00
C SER A 86 3.82 33.49 16.01
N THR A 87 3.78 34.26 17.08
CA THR A 87 4.86 35.17 17.43
C THR A 87 6.10 34.30 17.48
N MET A 88 7.14 34.68 16.72
CA MET A 88 8.40 33.95 16.73
C MET A 88 8.97 34.02 18.14
N ASP A 89 8.72 32.97 18.92
CA ASP A 89 9.44 32.74 20.15
C ASP A 89 10.80 32.15 19.78
N SER A 90 11.86 32.67 20.40
CA SER A 90 13.24 32.33 20.11
C SER A 90 13.49 30.86 20.46
N GLY A 91 13.30 29.96 19.49
CA GLY A 91 13.42 28.51 19.66
C GLY A 91 12.58 27.66 18.69
N ASN A 92 11.61 28.25 17.99
CA ASN A 92 10.72 27.50 17.11
C ASN A 92 11.23 27.41 15.66
N THR A 93 11.20 26.20 15.09
CA THR A 93 11.50 25.98 13.66
C THR A 93 10.22 26.14 12.83
N LYS A 94 10.26 26.97 11.79
CA LYS A 94 9.13 27.23 10.89
C LYS A 94 9.43 26.73 9.47
N PHE A 95 8.60 25.81 8.98
CA PHE A 95 8.59 25.42 7.58
C PHE A 95 7.50 26.19 6.83
N THR A 96 7.83 26.75 5.67
CA THR A 96 6.88 27.51 4.84
C THR A 96 6.75 26.85 3.48
N PHE A 97 5.52 26.59 3.05
CA PHE A 97 5.21 25.99 1.77
C PHE A 97 4.66 27.04 0.80
N ASN A 98 5.21 27.12 -0.41
CA ASN A 98 4.73 28.01 -1.47
C ASN A 98 4.14 27.18 -2.63
N PRO A 99 2.80 27.14 -2.79
CA PRO A 99 2.17 26.32 -3.84
C PRO A 99 2.41 26.83 -5.27
N SER A 100 2.91 28.06 -5.44
CA SER A 100 3.23 28.63 -6.76
C SER A 100 4.59 28.17 -7.30
N MET A 101 5.44 27.58 -6.45
CA MET A 101 6.74 27.06 -6.83
C MET A 101 6.64 25.56 -7.08
N THR A 102 6.66 25.16 -8.36
CA THR A 102 6.54 23.75 -8.78
C THR A 102 7.87 23.21 -9.30
N PHE A 103 8.05 21.89 -9.17
CA PHE A 103 9.22 21.16 -9.68
C PHE A 103 8.76 20.01 -10.59
N GLN A 104 9.45 18.87 -10.55
CA GLN A 104 9.14 17.70 -11.36
C GLN A 104 7.77 17.08 -10.99
N LYS A 105 7.17 16.40 -11.98
CA LYS A 105 6.05 15.48 -11.73
C LYS A 105 6.60 14.13 -11.26
N MET A 106 5.96 13.56 -10.25
CA MET A 106 6.30 12.22 -9.75
C MET A 106 5.55 11.17 -10.58
N ILE A 107 6.28 10.22 -11.15
CA ILE A 107 5.70 9.10 -11.92
C ILE A 107 5.11 8.06 -10.95
N GLY A 108 5.81 7.75 -9.87
CA GLY A 108 5.38 6.76 -8.89
C GLY A 108 6.50 6.22 -8.03
N PHE A 109 6.17 5.17 -7.27
CA PHE A 109 7.06 4.46 -6.35
C PHE A 109 6.81 2.96 -6.47
N GLY A 110 7.87 2.17 -6.26
CA GLY A 110 7.84 0.78 -6.65
C GLY A 110 9.04 -0.04 -6.18
N GLY A 111 9.12 -1.26 -6.69
CA GLY A 111 10.23 -2.18 -6.49
C GLY A 111 10.60 -2.91 -7.77
N ALA A 112 11.61 -3.79 -7.68
CA ALA A 112 11.95 -4.70 -8.76
C ALA A 112 11.38 -6.09 -8.48
N ILE A 113 10.83 -6.73 -9.51
CA ILE A 113 10.45 -8.15 -9.46
C ILE A 113 11.55 -8.93 -10.17
N THR A 114 12.58 -9.32 -9.41
CA THR A 114 13.67 -10.17 -9.88
C THR A 114 13.34 -11.63 -9.66
N ASP A 115 14.08 -12.55 -10.28
CA ASP A 115 13.90 -14.00 -10.07
C ASP A 115 13.97 -14.35 -8.59
N SER A 116 14.96 -13.82 -7.86
CA SER A 116 15.05 -14.01 -6.40
C SER A 116 13.82 -13.52 -5.64
N ALA A 117 13.24 -12.38 -6.04
CA ALA A 117 12.02 -11.86 -5.42
C ALA A 117 10.82 -12.77 -5.72
N ALA A 118 10.66 -13.20 -6.98
CA ALA A 118 9.62 -14.11 -7.40
C ALA A 118 9.72 -15.46 -6.68
N ILE A 119 10.91 -16.07 -6.64
CA ILE A 119 11.19 -17.32 -5.93
C ILE A 119 10.86 -17.18 -4.44
N SER A 120 11.28 -16.08 -3.80
CA SER A 120 11.01 -15.85 -2.38
C SER A 120 9.52 -15.72 -2.10
N ILE A 121 8.77 -15.01 -2.95
CA ILE A 121 7.31 -14.87 -2.83
C ILE A 121 6.66 -16.24 -3.03
N LEU A 122 7.00 -16.95 -4.11
CA LEU A 122 6.41 -18.24 -4.46
C LEU A 122 6.71 -19.35 -3.44
N SER A 123 7.78 -19.21 -2.63
CA SER A 123 8.06 -20.14 -1.53
C SER A 123 7.08 -20.05 -0.35
N LEU A 124 6.25 -19.00 -0.30
CA LEU A 124 5.22 -18.82 0.73
C LEU A 124 3.95 -19.61 0.37
N SER A 125 3.11 -19.90 1.36
CA SER A 125 1.74 -20.36 1.09
C SER A 125 0.94 -19.28 0.34
N GLU A 126 -0.01 -19.65 -0.51
CA GLU A 126 -0.83 -18.73 -1.32
C GLU A 126 -1.44 -17.58 -0.50
N SER A 127 -2.01 -17.84 0.68
CA SER A 127 -2.56 -16.77 1.52
C SER A 127 -1.51 -15.77 2.01
N ALA A 128 -0.30 -16.25 2.32
CA ALA A 128 0.82 -15.38 2.70
C ALA A 128 1.38 -14.60 1.50
N GLN A 129 1.37 -15.18 0.29
CA GLN A 129 1.68 -14.46 -0.95
C GLN A 129 0.70 -13.30 -1.15
N ASN A 130 -0.60 -13.58 -1.03
CA ASN A 130 -1.65 -12.57 -1.17
C ASN A 130 -1.53 -11.45 -0.13
N ASN A 131 -1.21 -11.79 1.12
CA ASN A 131 -0.94 -10.80 2.16
C ASN A 131 0.27 -9.92 1.79
N LEU A 132 1.39 -10.52 1.38
CA LEU A 132 2.60 -9.79 0.98
C LEU A 132 2.34 -8.87 -0.22
N LEU A 133 1.68 -9.37 -1.26
CA LEU A 133 1.33 -8.56 -2.44
C LEU A 133 0.36 -7.44 -2.06
N SER A 134 -0.59 -7.71 -1.16
CA SER A 134 -1.49 -6.68 -0.65
C SER A 134 -0.74 -5.60 0.13
N SER A 135 0.26 -5.94 0.94
CA SER A 135 1.09 -4.95 1.65
C SER A 135 1.81 -3.99 0.71
N TYR A 136 2.18 -4.42 -0.51
CA TYR A 136 2.80 -3.53 -1.50
C TYR A 136 1.79 -2.79 -2.37
N PHE A 137 0.83 -3.49 -2.98
CA PHE A 137 0.03 -2.95 -4.09
C PHE A 137 -1.39 -2.53 -3.72
N SER A 138 -1.92 -3.01 -2.60
CA SER A 138 -3.31 -2.72 -2.23
C SER A 138 -3.50 -1.32 -1.66
N LYS A 139 -4.77 -0.90 -1.56
CA LYS A 139 -5.16 0.35 -0.91
C LYS A 139 -4.86 0.39 0.59
N SER A 140 -4.82 -0.76 1.26
CA SER A 140 -4.49 -0.88 2.67
C SER A 140 -2.99 -1.14 2.91
N GLY A 141 -2.18 -1.13 1.84
CA GLY A 141 -0.73 -1.26 1.88
C GLY A 141 0.00 0.02 1.43
N SER A 142 1.18 -0.15 0.84
CA SER A 142 2.07 0.94 0.41
C SER A 142 1.69 1.57 -0.94
N LYS A 143 0.67 1.04 -1.62
CA LYS A 143 0.12 1.56 -2.89
C LYS A 143 1.19 1.72 -3.98
N TYR A 144 2.10 0.75 -4.10
CA TYR A 144 3.08 0.69 -5.19
C TYR A 144 2.37 0.75 -6.54
N ASN A 145 2.90 1.57 -7.45
CA ASN A 145 2.34 1.78 -8.78
C ASN A 145 3.40 1.66 -9.90
N ILE A 146 4.63 1.30 -9.54
CA ILE A 146 5.72 1.00 -10.48
C ILE A 146 6.31 -0.37 -10.14
N LEU A 147 6.65 -1.13 -11.17
CA LEU A 147 7.47 -2.32 -11.08
C LEU A 147 8.59 -2.25 -12.10
N ARG A 148 9.81 -2.58 -11.67
CA ARG A 148 10.95 -2.81 -12.56
C ARG A 148 11.06 -4.32 -12.81
N VAL A 149 10.93 -4.72 -14.07
CA VAL A 149 11.14 -6.10 -14.51
C VAL A 149 12.50 -6.16 -15.22
N PRO A 150 13.45 -6.99 -14.77
CA PRO A 150 14.66 -7.27 -15.55
C PRO A 150 14.34 -7.84 -16.93
N ILE A 151 15.24 -7.65 -17.89
CA ILE A 151 15.20 -8.34 -19.17
C ILE A 151 16.22 -9.47 -19.06
N ALA A 152 15.73 -10.70 -18.91
CA ALA A 152 16.50 -11.90 -18.61
C ALA A 152 17.27 -11.83 -17.26
N GLY A 153 18.32 -12.64 -17.13
CA GLY A 153 19.01 -12.86 -15.87
C GLY A 153 19.77 -11.65 -15.33
N THR A 154 19.87 -11.59 -14.00
CA THR A 154 20.64 -10.59 -13.25
C THR A 154 21.55 -11.27 -12.22
N ASP A 155 22.29 -10.49 -11.43
CA ASP A 155 22.96 -10.97 -10.22
C ASP A 155 21.99 -11.49 -9.14
N PHE A 156 20.69 -11.15 -9.24
CA PHE A 156 19.60 -11.70 -8.44
C PHE A 156 18.86 -12.87 -9.13
N SER A 157 19.53 -13.54 -10.07
CA SER A 157 19.06 -14.78 -10.70
C SER A 157 19.87 -15.98 -10.18
N THR A 158 19.30 -17.18 -10.25
CA THR A 158 19.97 -18.41 -9.78
C THR A 158 21.10 -18.87 -10.70
N HIS A 159 21.08 -18.43 -11.96
CA HIS A 159 22.14 -18.62 -12.95
C HIS A 159 22.09 -17.47 -13.98
N PRO A 160 23.19 -17.23 -14.72
CA PRO A 160 23.16 -16.32 -15.86
C PRO A 160 22.32 -16.92 -17.00
N TYR A 161 21.53 -16.10 -17.67
CA TYR A 161 20.83 -16.45 -18.90
C TYR A 161 20.45 -15.17 -19.67
N THR A 162 20.30 -15.33 -20.98
CA THR A 162 19.63 -14.37 -21.86
C THR A 162 18.48 -15.06 -22.59
N TYR A 163 17.68 -14.29 -23.31
CA TYR A 163 16.63 -14.85 -24.15
C TYR A 163 17.15 -15.52 -25.42
N ASP A 164 18.44 -15.40 -25.77
CA ASP A 164 18.98 -15.86 -27.06
C ASP A 164 20.36 -16.54 -26.94
N ASP A 165 20.59 -17.33 -25.88
CA ASP A 165 21.90 -17.98 -25.64
C ASP A 165 22.30 -19.09 -26.64
N LYS A 166 21.50 -19.39 -27.66
CA LYS A 166 21.76 -20.52 -28.58
C LYS A 166 22.63 -20.09 -29.76
N GLY A 167 23.93 -20.29 -29.63
CA GLY A 167 24.88 -20.19 -30.74
C GLY A 167 25.10 -18.75 -31.25
N GLU A 168 25.81 -18.62 -32.37
CA GLU A 168 26.09 -17.33 -33.00
C GLU A 168 24.89 -16.86 -33.84
N ASP A 169 23.92 -16.21 -33.20
CA ASP A 169 22.77 -15.57 -33.88
C ASP A 169 23.00 -14.05 -34.04
N HIS A 170 23.94 -13.67 -34.90
CA HIS A 170 24.39 -12.28 -35.03
C HIS A 170 23.40 -11.33 -35.72
N SER A 171 22.24 -11.78 -36.19
CA SER A 171 21.34 -10.89 -36.96
C SER A 171 19.85 -11.23 -36.96
N GLY A 172 19.43 -12.41 -36.49
CA GLY A 172 18.05 -12.87 -36.67
C GLY A 172 17.20 -12.97 -35.40
N LEU A 173 17.82 -13.15 -34.22
CA LEU A 173 17.11 -13.50 -32.98
C LEU A 173 16.21 -14.74 -33.15
N THR A 174 16.62 -15.68 -34.01
CA THR A 174 15.89 -16.90 -34.35
C THR A 174 15.72 -17.86 -33.18
N ASN A 175 16.57 -17.75 -32.15
CA ASN A 175 16.46 -18.55 -30.94
C ASN A 175 15.92 -17.76 -29.74
N PHE A 176 15.47 -16.51 -29.95
CA PHE A 176 14.88 -15.69 -28.89
C PHE A 176 13.66 -16.39 -28.29
N ASN A 177 13.72 -16.65 -26.99
CA ASN A 177 12.60 -17.16 -26.23
C ASN A 177 12.67 -16.72 -24.77
N LEU A 178 11.51 -16.50 -24.17
CA LEU A 178 11.41 -16.37 -22.71
C LEU A 178 11.87 -17.67 -22.03
N ARG A 179 12.31 -17.54 -20.79
CA ARG A 179 12.78 -18.66 -19.98
C ARG A 179 11.71 -19.05 -18.96
N LEU A 180 12.03 -20.03 -18.12
CA LEU A 180 11.11 -20.54 -17.10
C LEU A 180 10.81 -19.48 -16.02
N GLU A 181 11.73 -18.54 -15.86
CA GLU A 181 11.73 -17.46 -14.89
C GLU A 181 10.73 -16.32 -15.21
N ASP A 182 10.30 -16.19 -16.46
CA ASP A 182 9.38 -15.14 -16.96
C ASP A 182 7.90 -15.56 -16.91
#